data_AF-A0A948TG61-F1
#
_entry.id   AF-A0A948TG61-F1
#
_cell.length_a   1.000
_cell.length_b   1.000
_cell.length_c   1.000
_cell.angle_alpha   90.00
_cell.angle_beta   90.00
_cell.angle_gamma   90.00
#
_symmetry.space_group_name_H-M   'P 1'
#
loop_
_entity.id
_entity.type
_entity.pdbx_description
1 polymer ?
#
loop_
_entity_poly.entity_id
_entity_poly.type
_entity_poly.pdbx_seq_one_letter_code
_entity_poly.pdbx_strand_id
1 'polypeptide(L)'
;MLDPFTGTGTFIAQLLQSGLITDEALDQKYRHELHAFEILPLAYYVAAINIESVYNQRYEKAHGHAVPLEEYQSNSIMVLTDTFNYAAKEGSLDPHNPFVPNSELRREVENLELRVILGNPPYSVGQKSQNDDNQNEKYPALDARIAETYVERAGKVTNKNSLYDSYIRAFRWASDKITERGIIAFVTNAGWLDSAAASGVRRSLVEEFSSIHVYHLKGNARTSGEQRRKEKDNVFGVGSRAPIAITILVKNPEATEQGQIYFATVDDYLTREQKLQQLRDIGSVLSSQAQLTRITQDAHDDWLNQRRDDFSNFITVEGKKQDGLAIFANYSRGNETGRDSWMYNASKAALAANMSRCITFYNE
;
A
#
# COMPACT_ATOMS: atom_id res chain seq x y z
N MET A 1 -9.67 11.73 -11.33
CA MET A 1 -8.49 11.16 -10.64
C MET A 1 -8.81 11.11 -9.16
N LEU A 2 -8.31 10.10 -8.43
CA LEU A 2 -8.56 9.97 -7.00
C LEU A 2 -7.26 9.71 -6.21
N ASP A 3 -7.07 10.44 -5.12
CA ASP A 3 -6.18 10.04 -4.02
C ASP A 3 -7.02 9.48 -2.86
N PRO A 4 -7.10 8.15 -2.69
CA PRO A 4 -7.94 7.54 -1.66
C PRO A 4 -7.37 7.65 -0.24
N PHE A 5 -6.13 8.14 -0.07
CA PHE A 5 -5.44 8.22 1.23
C PHE A 5 -4.61 9.51 1.29
N THR A 6 -5.29 10.64 1.14
CA THR A 6 -4.65 11.92 0.80
C THR A 6 -3.76 12.48 1.89
N GLY A 7 -4.00 12.12 3.16
CA GLY A 7 -3.25 12.62 4.31
C GLY A 7 -3.34 14.14 4.38
N THR A 8 -2.23 14.82 4.07
CA THR A 8 -2.15 16.30 4.04
C THR A 8 -2.39 16.90 2.66
N GLY A 9 -2.93 16.14 1.70
CA GLY A 9 -3.23 16.62 0.36
C GLY A 9 -2.01 16.72 -0.56
N THR A 10 -0.88 16.11 -0.17
CA THR A 10 0.42 16.34 -0.84
C THR A 10 0.38 15.98 -2.32
N PHE A 11 -0.18 14.83 -2.70
CA PHE A 11 -0.20 14.42 -4.10
C PHE A 11 -1.04 15.34 -4.98
N ILE A 12 -2.23 15.75 -4.51
CA ILE A 12 -3.10 16.70 -5.24
C ILE A 12 -2.44 18.06 -5.34
N ALA A 13 -1.89 18.59 -4.24
CA ALA A 13 -1.19 19.86 -4.21
C ALA A 13 0.02 19.86 -5.17
N GLN A 14 0.84 18.80 -5.15
CA GLN A 14 1.98 18.66 -6.06
C GLN A 14 1.53 18.56 -7.53
N LEU A 15 0.42 17.87 -7.82
CA LEU A 15 -0.12 17.82 -9.18
C LEU A 15 -0.52 19.22 -9.68
N LEU A 16 -1.21 20.01 -8.87
CA LEU A 16 -1.58 21.39 -9.20
C LEU A 16 -0.34 22.29 -9.41
N GLN A 17 0.74 22.05 -8.66
CA GLN A 17 2.00 22.79 -8.79
C GLN A 17 2.89 22.31 -9.95
N SER A 18 2.73 21.07 -10.40
CA SER A 18 3.66 20.39 -11.31
C SER A 18 3.78 21.03 -12.69
N GLY A 19 2.80 21.85 -13.10
CA GLY A 19 2.72 22.36 -14.46
C GLY A 19 2.05 21.40 -15.46
N LEU A 20 1.69 20.18 -15.05
CA LEU A 20 1.04 19.19 -15.93
C LEU A 20 -0.41 19.55 -16.27
N ILE A 21 -1.11 20.23 -15.37
CA ILE A 21 -2.42 20.83 -15.63
C ILE A 21 -2.15 22.22 -16.24
N THR A 22 -2.70 22.55 -17.40
CA THR A 22 -2.52 23.91 -17.96
C THR A 22 -3.36 24.92 -17.18
N ASP A 23 -3.09 26.22 -17.36
CA ASP A 23 -3.85 27.26 -16.66
C ASP A 23 -5.32 27.28 -17.12
N GLU A 24 -5.58 26.99 -18.41
CA GLU A 24 -6.93 26.90 -18.98
C GLU A 24 -7.71 25.70 -18.44
N ALA A 25 -7.02 24.59 -18.15
CA ALA A 25 -7.64 23.38 -17.62
C ALA A 25 -7.78 23.40 -16.09
N LEU A 26 -7.18 24.37 -15.40
CA LEU A 26 -7.03 24.38 -13.95
C LEU A 26 -8.39 24.31 -13.23
N ASP A 27 -9.31 25.20 -13.59
CA ASP A 27 -10.62 25.31 -12.94
C ASP A 27 -11.45 24.03 -13.14
N GLN A 28 -11.52 23.55 -14.39
CA GLN A 28 -12.21 22.30 -14.74
C GLN A 28 -11.64 21.10 -13.98
N LYS A 29 -10.30 20.95 -13.92
CA LYS A 29 -9.65 19.85 -13.21
C LYS A 29 -9.94 19.92 -11.71
N TYR A 30 -9.74 21.10 -11.12
CA TYR A 30 -9.94 21.32 -9.69
C TYR A 30 -11.38 21.04 -9.26
N ARG A 31 -12.37 21.56 -10.00
CA ARG A 31 -13.76 21.47 -9.60
C ARG A 31 -14.38 20.09 -9.83
N HIS A 32 -13.95 19.39 -10.89
CA HIS A 32 -14.71 18.24 -11.40
C HIS A 32 -13.91 16.95 -11.59
N GLU A 33 -12.57 16.99 -11.65
CA GLU A 33 -11.79 15.82 -12.09
C GLU A 33 -10.70 15.40 -11.10
N LEU A 34 -10.55 16.11 -9.98
CA LEU A 34 -9.67 15.79 -8.87
C LEU A 34 -10.50 15.44 -7.65
N HIS A 35 -10.18 14.33 -7.01
CA HIS A 35 -10.88 13.86 -5.81
C HIS A 35 -9.86 13.31 -4.80
N ALA A 36 -10.17 13.43 -3.52
CA ALA A 36 -9.31 12.98 -2.44
C ALA A 36 -10.12 12.54 -1.23
N PHE A 37 -9.81 11.37 -0.68
CA PHE A 37 -10.45 10.83 0.52
C PHE A 37 -9.49 10.88 1.70
N GLU A 38 -10.04 11.14 2.89
CA GLU A 38 -9.31 11.07 4.15
C GLU A 38 -10.24 10.60 5.26
N ILE A 39 -9.75 9.76 6.18
CA ILE A 39 -10.53 9.26 7.31
C ILE A 39 -10.32 10.11 8.57
N LEU A 40 -9.15 10.75 8.71
CA LEU A 40 -8.79 11.53 9.90
C LEU A 40 -9.24 13.00 9.75
N PRO A 41 -10.13 13.52 10.62
CA PRO A 41 -10.65 14.89 10.48
C PRO A 41 -9.59 15.99 10.46
N LEU A 42 -8.54 15.89 11.28
CA LEU A 42 -7.47 16.88 11.29
C LEU A 42 -6.68 16.87 9.96
N ALA A 43 -6.35 15.69 9.45
CA ALA A 43 -5.64 15.54 8.19
C ALA A 43 -6.50 16.05 7.03
N TYR A 44 -7.80 15.74 7.05
CA TYR A 44 -8.79 16.26 6.09
C TYR A 44 -8.76 17.79 6.00
N TYR A 45 -8.81 18.52 7.13
CA TYR A 45 -8.77 19.98 7.11
C TYR A 45 -7.43 20.52 6.61
N VAL A 46 -6.32 19.91 7.01
CA VAL A 46 -4.99 20.30 6.52
C VAL A 46 -4.90 20.10 5.01
N ALA A 47 -5.37 18.97 4.49
CA ALA A 47 -5.41 18.69 3.06
C ALA A 47 -6.29 19.68 2.30
N ALA A 48 -7.50 19.96 2.80
CA ALA A 48 -8.43 20.89 2.17
C ALA A 48 -7.81 22.28 2.02
N ILE A 49 -7.24 22.83 3.09
CA ILE A 49 -6.59 24.15 3.11
C ILE A 49 -5.36 24.17 2.19
N ASN A 50 -4.55 23.11 2.21
CA ASN A 50 -3.34 23.03 1.38
C ASN A 50 -3.70 23.03 -0.11
N ILE A 51 -4.68 22.20 -0.50
CA ILE A 51 -5.16 22.08 -1.88
C ILE A 51 -5.78 23.40 -2.36
N GLU A 52 -6.67 24.01 -1.55
CA GLU A 52 -7.27 25.32 -1.86
C GLU A 52 -6.22 26.42 -1.98
N SER A 53 -5.24 26.47 -1.09
CA SER A 53 -4.18 27.49 -1.10
C SER A 53 -3.35 27.40 -2.38
N VAL A 54 -2.98 26.19 -2.78
CA VAL A 54 -2.24 25.96 -4.04
C VAL A 54 -3.07 26.35 -5.24
N TYR A 55 -4.34 25.94 -5.28
CA TYR A 55 -5.25 26.31 -6.36
C TYR A 55 -5.36 27.84 -6.50
N ASN A 56 -5.62 28.55 -5.40
CA ASN A 56 -5.77 30.00 -5.39
C ASN A 56 -4.51 30.73 -5.85
N GLN A 57 -3.32 30.30 -5.42
CA GLN A 57 -2.05 30.87 -5.89
C GLN A 57 -1.88 30.69 -7.41
N ARG A 58 -2.27 29.53 -7.92
CA ARG A 58 -2.12 29.18 -9.34
C ARG A 58 -3.15 29.91 -10.20
N TYR A 59 -4.37 30.06 -9.70
CA TYR A 59 -5.42 30.88 -10.29
C TYR A 59 -5.00 32.34 -10.39
N GLU A 60 -4.51 32.93 -9.29
CA GLU A 60 -4.08 34.33 -9.24
C GLU A 60 -2.93 34.59 -10.21
N LYS A 61 -1.97 33.66 -10.28
CA LYS A 61 -0.87 33.75 -11.26
C LYS A 61 -1.37 33.73 -12.71
N ALA A 62 -2.39 32.94 -13.02
CA ALA A 62 -2.95 32.82 -14.36
C ALA A 62 -3.83 34.01 -14.76
N HIS A 63 -4.63 34.54 -13.83
CA HIS A 63 -5.64 35.56 -14.11
C HIS A 63 -5.23 36.98 -13.70
N GLY A 64 -4.17 37.13 -12.92
CA GLY A 64 -3.68 38.42 -12.40
C GLY A 64 -4.50 38.98 -11.24
N HIS A 65 -5.45 38.21 -10.70
CA HIS A 65 -6.25 38.56 -9.53
C HIS A 65 -6.69 37.31 -8.76
N ALA A 66 -6.98 37.45 -7.47
CA ALA A 66 -7.55 36.37 -6.67
C ALA A 66 -8.92 35.92 -7.20
N VAL A 67 -9.33 34.70 -6.89
CA VAL A 67 -10.68 34.19 -7.17
C VAL A 67 -11.70 35.15 -6.53
N PRO A 68 -12.63 35.74 -7.31
CA PRO A 68 -13.65 36.62 -6.77
C PRO A 68 -14.47 35.92 -5.68
N LEU A 69 -14.86 36.64 -4.64
CA LEU A 69 -15.65 36.06 -3.53
C LEU A 69 -16.99 35.52 -4.03
N GLU A 70 -17.54 36.10 -5.09
CA GLU A 70 -18.77 35.68 -5.75
C GLU A 70 -18.61 34.36 -6.51
N GLU A 71 -17.38 34.00 -6.89
CA GLU A 71 -17.03 32.77 -7.62
C GLU A 71 -16.42 31.69 -6.70
N TYR A 72 -16.21 32.03 -5.42
CA TYR A 72 -15.68 31.11 -4.43
C TYR A 72 -16.62 29.92 -4.27
N GLN A 73 -16.06 28.73 -4.43
CA GLN A 73 -16.71 27.47 -4.08
C GLN A 73 -15.82 26.74 -3.08
N SER A 74 -16.46 26.12 -2.08
CA SER A 74 -15.79 25.26 -1.13
C SER A 74 -15.09 24.10 -1.84
N ASN A 75 -13.98 23.61 -1.27
CA ASN A 75 -13.26 22.43 -1.77
C ASN A 75 -14.21 21.28 -2.20
N SER A 76 -14.27 21.03 -3.51
CA SER A 76 -15.06 19.93 -4.09
C SER A 76 -14.24 18.64 -4.28
N ILE A 77 -12.96 18.66 -3.89
CA ILE A 77 -12.04 17.54 -4.03
C ILE A 77 -12.15 16.60 -2.81
N MET A 78 -12.24 17.19 -1.62
CA MET A 78 -12.07 16.48 -0.35
C MET A 78 -13.36 15.80 0.13
N VAL A 79 -13.26 14.52 0.50
CA VAL A 79 -14.31 13.75 1.17
C VAL A 79 -13.77 13.13 2.46
N LEU A 80 -14.47 13.36 3.57
CA LEU A 80 -14.18 12.74 4.86
C LEU A 80 -14.84 11.37 4.92
N THR A 81 -14.06 10.31 4.84
CA THR A 81 -14.59 8.94 4.68
C THR A 81 -13.51 7.87 4.89
N ASP A 82 -13.95 6.65 5.20
CA ASP A 82 -13.11 5.46 5.04
C ASP A 82 -13.24 4.95 3.61
N THR A 83 -12.12 4.90 2.88
CA THR A 83 -12.05 4.39 1.51
C THR A 83 -12.54 2.94 1.39
N PHE A 84 -12.19 2.08 2.35
CA PHE A 84 -12.51 0.65 2.30
C PHE A 84 -13.94 0.36 2.77
N ASN A 85 -14.49 1.20 3.65
CA ASN A 85 -15.84 1.02 4.15
C ASN A 85 -16.86 1.56 3.15
N TYR A 86 -17.51 0.65 2.44
CA TYR A 86 -18.69 0.96 1.65
C TYR A 86 -19.92 0.88 2.54
N ALA A 87 -20.25 1.99 3.19
CA ALA A 87 -21.48 2.13 3.96
C ALA A 87 -22.55 2.93 3.20
N ALA A 88 -22.69 2.73 1.90
CA ALA A 88 -23.95 3.07 1.24
C ALA A 88 -24.94 1.91 1.47
N LYS A 89 -25.38 1.74 2.73
CA LYS A 89 -26.71 1.15 2.92
C LYS A 89 -27.69 2.18 2.39
N GLU A 90 -28.56 1.75 1.48
CA GLU A 90 -29.65 2.48 0.84
C GLU A 90 -30.72 2.99 1.84
N GLY A 91 -30.31 3.63 2.93
CA GLY A 91 -31.18 4.43 3.76
C GLY A 91 -31.22 5.84 3.20
N SER A 92 -32.41 6.46 3.16
CA SER A 92 -32.52 7.90 2.96
C SER A 92 -31.60 8.59 3.97
N LEU A 93 -30.61 9.34 3.50
CA LEU A 93 -29.87 10.25 4.36
C LEU A 93 -30.90 11.18 4.99
N ASP A 94 -30.93 11.25 6.32
CA ASP A 94 -31.74 12.26 7.01
C ASP A 94 -31.32 13.63 6.44
N PRO A 95 -32.23 14.39 5.80
CA PRO A 95 -31.88 15.68 5.22
C PRO A 95 -31.40 16.70 6.27
N HIS A 96 -31.60 16.43 7.56
CA HIS A 96 -31.06 17.22 8.66
C HIS A 96 -29.64 16.81 9.09
N ASN A 97 -29.06 15.77 8.48
CA ASN A 97 -27.69 15.36 8.77
C ASN A 97 -26.68 16.35 8.13
N PRO A 98 -25.80 17.00 8.92
CA PRO A 98 -24.82 17.95 8.38
C PRO A 98 -23.80 17.30 7.43
N PHE A 99 -23.70 15.96 7.39
CA PHE A 99 -22.84 15.20 6.49
C PHE A 99 -23.49 14.82 5.16
N VAL A 100 -24.71 15.29 4.87
CA VAL A 100 -25.38 15.05 3.57
C VAL A 100 -24.49 15.49 2.39
N PRO A 101 -23.92 16.72 2.36
CA PRO A 101 -23.07 17.14 1.24
C PRO A 101 -21.82 16.26 1.05
N ASN A 102 -21.19 15.84 2.16
CA ASN A 102 -20.04 14.93 2.11
C ASN A 102 -20.42 13.54 1.55
N SER A 103 -21.60 13.05 1.92
CA SER A 103 -22.12 11.75 1.46
C SER A 103 -22.52 11.79 -0.01
N GLU A 104 -23.08 12.91 -0.47
CA GLU A 104 -23.41 13.15 -1.88
C GLU A 104 -22.14 13.20 -2.73
N LEU A 105 -21.13 13.99 -2.33
CA LEU A 105 -19.86 14.04 -3.03
C LEU A 105 -19.15 12.67 -3.07
N ARG A 106 -19.16 11.92 -1.96
CA ARG A 106 -18.66 10.53 -1.94
C ARG A 106 -19.35 9.68 -3.01
N ARG A 107 -20.68 9.74 -3.08
CA ARG A 107 -21.48 8.96 -4.02
C ARG A 107 -21.22 9.37 -5.47
N GLU A 108 -21.04 10.66 -5.74
CA GLU A 108 -20.66 11.17 -7.05
C GLU A 108 -19.33 10.58 -7.49
N VAL A 109 -18.28 10.72 -6.65
CA VAL A 109 -16.93 10.22 -6.96
C VAL A 109 -16.90 8.71 -7.17
N GLU A 110 -17.70 7.96 -6.40
CA GLU A 110 -17.77 6.50 -6.54
C GLU A 110 -18.37 6.03 -7.86
N ASN A 111 -19.25 6.82 -8.47
CA ASN A 111 -19.90 6.52 -9.75
C ASN A 111 -19.06 6.99 -10.95
N LEU A 112 -17.96 7.69 -10.73
CA LEU A 112 -17.06 8.12 -11.79
C LEU A 112 -16.26 6.93 -12.35
N GLU A 113 -16.05 6.94 -13.65
CA GLU A 113 -15.04 6.08 -14.28
C GLU A 113 -13.64 6.63 -13.98
N LEU A 114 -13.05 6.16 -12.87
CA LEU A 114 -11.71 6.58 -12.47
C LEU A 114 -10.66 6.05 -13.46
N ARG A 115 -9.77 6.95 -13.88
CA ARG A 115 -8.67 6.66 -14.82
C ARG A 115 -7.30 6.63 -14.14
N VAL A 116 -7.18 7.31 -13.01
CA VAL A 116 -5.94 7.45 -12.25
C VAL A 116 -6.27 7.38 -10.77
N ILE A 117 -5.64 6.44 -10.07
CA ILE A 117 -5.61 6.34 -8.61
C ILE A 117 -4.16 6.43 -8.17
N LEU A 118 -3.83 7.31 -7.24
CA LEU A 118 -2.48 7.40 -6.71
C LEU A 118 -2.48 7.79 -5.24
N GLY A 119 -1.37 7.59 -4.55
CA GLY A 119 -1.26 7.98 -3.15
C GLY A 119 -0.22 7.19 -2.37
N ASN A 120 -0.27 7.34 -1.05
CA ASN A 120 0.53 6.58 -0.10
C ASN A 120 -0.39 5.85 0.87
N PRO A 121 -0.88 4.65 0.52
CA PRO A 121 -1.80 3.90 1.36
C PRO A 121 -1.24 3.60 2.76
N PRO A 122 -2.09 3.41 3.79
CA PRO A 122 -1.62 3.06 5.12
C PRO A 122 -0.97 1.68 5.17
N TYR A 123 0.08 1.51 6.00
CA TYR A 123 0.78 0.24 6.20
C TYR A 123 0.42 -0.33 7.58
N SER A 124 -0.41 -1.38 7.63
CA SER A 124 -0.78 -2.04 8.88
C SER A 124 -1.14 -3.51 8.66
N VAL A 125 -0.25 -4.40 9.11
CA VAL A 125 -0.53 -5.85 9.21
C VAL A 125 -1.40 -6.21 10.42
N GLY A 126 -1.70 -5.25 11.32
CA GLY A 126 -2.39 -5.46 12.60
C GLY A 126 -1.66 -4.83 13.78
N GLN A 127 -2.16 -5.09 14.99
CA GLN A 127 -1.58 -4.61 16.24
C GLN A 127 -0.22 -5.25 16.57
N LYS A 128 0.65 -4.49 17.26
CA LYS A 128 1.98 -4.96 17.67
C LYS A 128 1.88 -5.91 18.86
N SER A 129 0.91 -5.69 19.73
CA SER A 129 0.60 -6.50 20.89
C SER A 129 -0.90 -6.78 20.93
N GLN A 130 -1.29 -7.96 21.44
CA GLN A 130 -2.70 -8.22 21.75
C GLN A 130 -3.25 -7.30 22.83
N ASN A 131 -2.38 -6.67 23.62
CA ASN A 131 -2.76 -5.70 24.65
C ASN A 131 -3.08 -4.32 24.08
N ASP A 132 -2.83 -4.06 22.79
CA ASP A 132 -3.08 -2.75 22.18
C ASP A 132 -4.58 -2.54 21.86
N ASP A 133 -5.37 -3.62 21.83
CA ASP A 133 -6.79 -3.67 21.42
C ASP A 133 -7.12 -2.86 20.15
N ASN A 134 -6.22 -2.94 19.18
CA ASN A 134 -6.23 -2.16 17.93
C ASN A 134 -6.14 -3.10 16.72
N GLN A 135 -7.04 -4.08 16.68
CA GLN A 135 -7.14 -5.00 15.56
C GLN A 135 -7.56 -4.25 14.29
N ASN A 136 -7.02 -4.67 13.14
CA ASN A 136 -7.44 -4.11 11.86
C ASN A 136 -8.95 -4.28 11.68
N GLU A 137 -9.62 -3.24 11.20
CA GLU A 137 -11.01 -3.35 10.77
C GLU A 137 -11.18 -4.43 9.69
N LYS A 138 -12.35 -5.05 9.70
CA LYS A 138 -12.75 -6.07 8.74
C LYS A 138 -13.59 -5.42 7.66
N TYR A 139 -13.28 -5.73 6.41
CA TYR A 139 -13.99 -5.22 5.24
C TYR A 139 -14.51 -6.41 4.44
N PRO A 140 -15.66 -7.03 4.78
CA PRO A 140 -16.04 -8.35 4.28
C PRO A 140 -16.02 -8.49 2.76
N ALA A 141 -16.53 -7.48 2.02
CA ALA A 141 -16.54 -7.50 0.56
C ALA A 141 -15.12 -7.41 -0.03
N LEU A 142 -14.28 -6.50 0.48
CA LEU A 142 -12.90 -6.35 0.02
C LEU A 142 -12.02 -7.55 0.42
N ASP A 143 -12.20 -8.06 1.63
CA ASP A 143 -11.50 -9.24 2.14
C ASP A 143 -11.90 -10.50 1.35
N ALA A 144 -13.14 -10.60 0.88
CA ALA A 144 -13.58 -11.65 -0.06
C ALA A 144 -12.89 -11.52 -1.42
N ARG A 145 -12.79 -10.29 -1.98
CA ARG A 145 -12.02 -10.05 -3.21
C ARG A 145 -10.55 -10.44 -3.08
N ILE A 146 -9.92 -10.16 -1.93
CA ILE A 146 -8.56 -10.65 -1.62
C ILE A 146 -8.51 -12.17 -1.58
N ALA A 147 -9.53 -12.82 -1.02
CA ALA A 147 -9.61 -14.27 -0.93
C ALA A 147 -9.65 -14.93 -2.34
N GLU A 148 -10.54 -14.44 -3.20
CA GLU A 148 -10.77 -14.90 -4.59
C GLU A 148 -9.60 -14.58 -5.53
N THR A 149 -8.79 -13.57 -5.19
CA THR A 149 -7.68 -13.13 -6.05
C THR A 149 -6.35 -13.62 -5.52
N TYR A 150 -5.83 -12.95 -4.50
CA TYR A 150 -4.47 -13.13 -4.00
C TYR A 150 -4.30 -14.42 -3.19
N VAL A 151 -5.25 -14.74 -2.30
CA VAL A 151 -5.15 -15.92 -1.42
C VAL A 151 -5.26 -17.22 -2.21
N GLU A 152 -6.21 -17.29 -3.14
CA GLU A 152 -6.39 -18.45 -4.02
C GLU A 152 -5.12 -18.72 -4.84
N ARG A 153 -4.59 -17.68 -5.51
CA ARG A 153 -3.37 -17.79 -6.34
C ARG A 153 -2.11 -18.11 -5.54
N ALA A 154 -2.01 -17.67 -4.29
CA ALA A 154 -0.88 -18.03 -3.42
C ALA A 154 -0.85 -19.53 -3.07
N GLY A 155 -1.90 -20.29 -3.41
CA GLY A 155 -1.88 -21.75 -3.39
C GLY A 155 -1.56 -22.34 -2.02
N LYS A 156 -0.50 -23.15 -1.95
CA LYS A 156 -0.13 -23.98 -0.79
C LYS A 156 0.54 -23.22 0.37
N VAL A 157 0.73 -21.90 0.28
CA VAL A 157 1.35 -21.14 1.37
C VAL A 157 0.47 -21.21 2.62
N THR A 158 1.04 -21.65 3.76
CA THR A 158 0.26 -21.93 4.97
C THR A 158 -0.18 -20.65 5.70
N ASN A 159 0.69 -19.64 5.82
CA ASN A 159 0.37 -18.38 6.49
C ASN A 159 0.14 -17.29 5.44
N LYS A 160 -1.11 -16.81 5.37
CA LYS A 160 -1.55 -15.80 4.40
C LYS A 160 -2.02 -14.51 5.05
N ASN A 161 -1.80 -14.34 6.36
CA ASN A 161 -2.33 -13.19 7.11
C ASN A 161 -1.83 -11.85 6.58
N SER A 162 -0.60 -11.78 6.07
CA SER A 162 -0.02 -10.56 5.49
C SER A 162 -0.74 -10.07 4.22
N LEU A 163 -1.56 -10.91 3.58
CA LEU A 163 -2.36 -10.51 2.41
C LEU A 163 -3.51 -9.57 2.77
N TYR A 164 -3.84 -9.44 4.06
CA TYR A 164 -4.86 -8.53 4.57
C TYR A 164 -4.27 -7.26 5.20
N ASP A 165 -2.98 -6.97 4.93
CA ASP A 165 -2.39 -5.67 5.26
C ASP A 165 -3.13 -4.55 4.49
N SER A 166 -3.33 -3.40 5.13
CA SER A 166 -4.02 -2.25 4.56
C SER A 166 -3.46 -1.79 3.20
N TYR A 167 -2.15 -1.90 2.94
CA TYR A 167 -1.62 -1.54 1.62
C TYR A 167 -1.93 -2.58 0.54
N ILE A 168 -2.08 -3.86 0.90
CA ILE A 168 -2.54 -4.91 -0.02
C ILE A 168 -4.03 -4.74 -0.31
N ARG A 169 -4.83 -4.38 0.71
CA ARG A 169 -6.23 -3.95 0.54
C ARG A 169 -6.34 -2.75 -0.39
N ALA A 170 -5.45 -1.76 -0.27
CA ALA A 170 -5.40 -0.63 -1.19
C ALA A 170 -5.13 -1.06 -2.64
N PHE A 171 -4.17 -1.95 -2.88
CA PHE A 171 -3.96 -2.50 -4.22
C PHE A 171 -5.20 -3.22 -4.75
N ARG A 172 -5.82 -4.11 -3.97
CA ARG A 172 -7.03 -4.84 -4.40
C ARG A 172 -8.19 -3.89 -4.70
N TRP A 173 -8.46 -2.95 -3.79
CA TRP A 173 -9.51 -1.96 -3.93
C TRP A 173 -9.30 -1.09 -5.18
N ALA A 174 -8.10 -0.57 -5.39
CA ALA A 174 -7.78 0.25 -6.55
C ALA A 174 -7.87 -0.55 -7.86
N SER A 175 -7.44 -1.82 -7.83
CA SER A 175 -7.52 -2.74 -8.99
C SER A 175 -8.95 -3.08 -9.38
N ASP A 176 -9.86 -3.14 -8.40
CA ASP A 176 -11.29 -3.33 -8.63
C ASP A 176 -11.99 -2.01 -9.06
N LYS A 177 -11.48 -0.85 -8.63
CA LYS A 177 -12.00 0.47 -9.04
C LYS A 177 -11.58 0.90 -10.44
N ILE A 178 -10.34 0.63 -10.86
CA ILE A 178 -9.92 0.82 -12.25
C ILE A 178 -10.35 -0.43 -13.03
N THR A 179 -11.34 -0.30 -13.90
CA THR A 179 -11.90 -1.43 -14.66
C THR A 179 -10.96 -1.85 -15.81
N GLU A 180 -11.10 -1.23 -16.98
CA GLU A 180 -10.46 -1.68 -18.23
C GLU A 180 -9.21 -0.86 -18.60
N ARG A 181 -9.22 0.44 -18.31
CA ARG A 181 -8.12 1.32 -18.72
C ARG A 181 -7.84 2.33 -17.61
N GLY A 182 -6.59 2.45 -17.20
CA GLY A 182 -6.19 3.41 -16.17
C GLY A 182 -4.87 3.07 -15.51
N ILE A 183 -4.49 3.88 -14.53
CA ILE A 183 -3.20 3.80 -13.84
C ILE A 183 -3.45 3.79 -12.33
N ILE A 184 -2.72 2.91 -11.63
CA ILE A 184 -2.63 2.91 -10.17
C ILE A 184 -1.17 3.19 -9.81
N ALA A 185 -0.89 4.22 -9.03
CA ALA A 185 0.48 4.59 -8.64
C ALA A 185 0.58 4.78 -7.12
N PHE A 186 1.21 3.82 -6.43
CA PHE A 186 1.35 3.86 -4.98
C PHE A 186 2.80 3.84 -4.51
N VAL A 187 3.03 4.54 -3.41
CA VAL A 187 4.22 4.34 -2.57
C VAL A 187 3.82 3.39 -1.45
N THR A 188 4.37 2.18 -1.41
CA THR A 188 3.98 1.16 -0.42
C THR A 188 5.17 0.48 0.24
N ASN A 189 4.89 -0.27 1.30
CA ASN A 189 5.76 -1.37 1.73
C ASN A 189 6.05 -2.29 0.52
N ALA A 190 7.32 -2.67 0.36
CA ALA A 190 7.83 -3.47 -0.76
C ALA A 190 7.97 -4.96 -0.43
N GLY A 191 7.63 -5.40 0.79
CA GLY A 191 7.80 -6.79 1.22
C GLY A 191 7.01 -7.82 0.39
N TRP A 192 5.98 -7.39 -0.34
CA TRP A 192 5.21 -8.25 -1.23
C TRP A 192 5.99 -8.69 -2.48
N LEU A 193 7.06 -8.01 -2.87
CA LEU A 193 7.85 -8.34 -4.06
C LEU A 193 8.62 -9.65 -3.93
N ASP A 194 8.96 -10.06 -2.69
CA ASP A 194 9.82 -11.22 -2.40
C ASP A 194 9.19 -12.20 -1.39
N SER A 195 8.05 -11.84 -0.79
CA SER A 195 7.38 -12.71 0.19
C SER A 195 6.71 -13.91 -0.50
N ALA A 196 6.90 -15.11 0.06
CA ALA A 196 6.22 -16.32 -0.38
C ALA A 196 4.69 -16.19 -0.32
N ALA A 197 4.15 -15.55 0.74
CA ALA A 197 2.70 -15.34 0.88
C ALA A 197 2.13 -14.42 -0.19
N ALA A 198 2.94 -13.52 -0.75
CA ALA A 198 2.54 -12.57 -1.77
C ALA A 198 2.73 -13.08 -3.21
N SER A 199 3.10 -14.35 -3.42
CA SER A 199 3.11 -14.99 -4.75
C SER A 199 1.81 -14.78 -5.51
N GLY A 200 0.67 -14.97 -4.82
CA GLY A 200 -0.64 -14.74 -5.41
C GLY A 200 -0.94 -13.28 -5.77
N VAL A 201 -0.36 -12.31 -5.04
CA VAL A 201 -0.45 -10.88 -5.40
C VAL A 201 0.32 -10.66 -6.70
N ARG A 202 1.57 -11.11 -6.78
CA ARG A 202 2.42 -10.99 -7.96
C ARG A 202 1.76 -11.59 -9.20
N ARG A 203 1.23 -12.80 -9.07
CA ARG A 203 0.48 -13.48 -10.13
C ARG A 203 -0.77 -12.70 -10.56
N SER A 204 -1.60 -12.26 -9.61
CA SER A 204 -2.77 -11.42 -9.93
C SER A 204 -2.39 -10.16 -10.70
N LEU A 205 -1.32 -9.47 -10.29
CA LEU A 205 -0.90 -8.25 -10.97
C LEU A 205 -0.47 -8.51 -12.42
N VAL A 206 0.24 -9.62 -12.68
CA VAL A 206 0.62 -10.01 -14.05
C VAL A 206 -0.60 -10.33 -14.92
N GLU A 207 -1.62 -10.98 -14.34
CA GLU A 207 -2.86 -11.33 -15.05
C GLU A 207 -3.77 -10.12 -15.33
N GLU A 208 -3.79 -9.15 -14.41
CA GLU A 208 -4.77 -8.04 -14.44
C GLU A 208 -4.26 -6.75 -15.09
N PHE A 209 -2.94 -6.60 -15.27
CA PHE A 209 -2.32 -5.37 -15.77
C PHE A 209 -1.47 -5.62 -17.00
N SER A 210 -1.51 -4.65 -17.92
CA SER A 210 -0.70 -4.67 -19.14
C SER A 210 0.78 -4.46 -18.85
N SER A 211 1.10 -3.50 -17.98
CA SER A 211 2.46 -3.27 -17.50
C SER A 211 2.50 -2.89 -16.02
N ILE A 212 3.62 -3.24 -15.39
CA ILE A 212 3.91 -3.07 -13.98
C ILE A 212 5.30 -2.47 -13.87
N HIS A 213 5.42 -1.27 -13.31
CA HIS A 213 6.68 -0.59 -13.10
C HIS A 213 6.96 -0.48 -11.61
N VAL A 214 8.08 -1.03 -11.17
CA VAL A 214 8.50 -1.06 -9.76
C VAL A 214 9.85 -0.38 -9.63
N TYR A 215 9.89 0.67 -8.81
CA TYR A 215 11.12 1.33 -8.40
C TYR A 215 11.34 1.11 -6.91
N HIS A 216 12.26 0.20 -6.57
CA HIS A 216 12.51 -0.27 -5.22
C HIS A 216 13.50 0.64 -4.48
N LEU A 217 13.04 1.30 -3.42
CA LEU A 217 13.79 2.29 -2.63
C LEU A 217 14.56 1.70 -1.45
N LYS A 218 14.52 0.37 -1.26
CA LYS A 218 15.19 -0.32 -0.15
C LYS A 218 14.73 0.24 1.21
N GLY A 219 15.60 0.21 2.21
CA GLY A 219 15.34 0.77 3.53
C GLY A 219 14.74 -0.22 4.53
N ASN A 220 14.89 -1.53 4.32
CA ASN A 220 14.42 -2.54 5.27
C ASN A 220 15.27 -2.54 6.56
N ALA A 221 14.78 -1.84 7.59
CA ALA A 221 15.43 -1.75 8.90
C ALA A 221 15.07 -2.90 9.87
N ARG A 222 14.45 -3.98 9.36
CA ARG A 222 14.26 -5.24 10.10
C ARG A 222 15.36 -6.26 9.82
N THR A 223 16.21 -6.01 8.82
CA THR A 223 17.38 -6.83 8.49
C THR A 223 18.55 -6.52 9.44
N SER A 224 19.58 -7.36 9.42
CA SER A 224 20.81 -7.21 10.21
C SER A 224 22.06 -7.44 9.35
N GLY A 225 23.23 -7.14 9.92
CA GLY A 225 24.52 -7.38 9.28
C GLY A 225 24.71 -6.60 7.98
N GLU A 226 25.30 -7.27 6.98
CA GLU A 226 25.62 -6.66 5.69
C GLU A 226 24.37 -6.27 4.89
N GLN A 227 23.30 -7.07 4.97
CA GLN A 227 22.04 -6.72 4.32
C GLN A 227 21.49 -5.39 4.85
N ARG A 228 21.55 -5.17 6.17
CA ARG A 228 21.11 -3.90 6.77
C ARG A 228 21.93 -2.72 6.25
N ARG A 229 23.24 -2.90 6.04
CA ARG A 229 24.12 -1.85 5.50
C ARG A 229 23.78 -1.50 4.06
N LYS A 230 23.50 -2.51 3.22
CA LYS A 230 23.05 -2.33 1.84
C LYS A 230 21.72 -1.58 1.74
N GLU A 231 20.76 -1.94 2.58
CA GLU A 231 19.45 -1.29 2.65
C GLU A 231 19.54 0.19 3.07
N LYS A 232 20.44 0.48 4.02
CA LYS A 232 20.70 1.79 4.66
C LYS A 232 19.42 2.57 4.99
N ASP A 233 19.31 3.84 4.65
CA ASP A 233 18.26 4.69 5.23
C ASP A 233 16.91 4.44 4.57
N ASN A 234 15.84 4.65 5.32
CA ASN A 234 14.48 4.60 4.81
C ASN A 234 14.06 6.00 4.30
N VAL A 235 13.31 6.07 3.19
CA VAL A 235 12.82 7.34 2.63
C VAL A 235 11.83 8.07 3.55
N PHE A 236 11.16 7.33 4.45
CA PHE A 236 10.31 7.87 5.52
C PHE A 236 11.04 8.05 6.87
N GLY A 237 12.37 7.92 6.89
CA GLY A 237 13.17 8.06 8.11
C GLY A 237 12.74 7.05 9.18
N VAL A 238 12.51 7.53 10.41
CA VAL A 238 12.06 6.70 11.54
C VAL A 238 10.58 6.32 11.47
N GLY A 239 9.80 6.94 10.56
CA GLY A 239 8.37 6.67 10.40
C GLY A 239 8.05 5.28 9.84
N SER A 240 9.02 4.62 9.18
CA SER A 240 8.87 3.25 8.70
C SER A 240 10.16 2.46 8.82
N ARG A 241 10.02 1.17 9.14
CA ARG A 241 11.12 0.18 9.13
C ARG A 241 10.99 -0.81 7.97
N ALA A 242 9.94 -0.71 7.16
CA ALA A 242 9.70 -1.60 6.03
C ALA A 242 10.47 -1.13 4.79
N PRO A 243 10.89 -2.03 3.89
CA PRO A 243 11.37 -1.60 2.58
C PRO A 243 10.25 -0.87 1.84
N ILE A 244 10.59 0.13 1.03
CA ILE A 244 9.61 0.96 0.31
C ILE A 244 9.81 0.79 -1.19
N ALA A 245 8.71 0.80 -1.95
CA ALA A 245 8.73 0.84 -3.40
C ALA A 245 7.68 1.81 -3.94
N ILE A 246 8.01 2.44 -5.06
CA ILE A 246 7.03 3.10 -5.93
C ILE A 246 6.57 2.05 -6.93
N THR A 247 5.27 1.78 -6.97
CA THR A 247 4.66 0.80 -7.87
C THR A 247 3.63 1.48 -8.75
N ILE A 248 3.77 1.33 -10.07
CA ILE A 248 2.84 1.86 -11.06
C ILE A 248 2.27 0.68 -11.86
N LEU A 249 0.97 0.52 -11.81
CA LEU A 249 0.23 -0.53 -12.50
C LEU A 249 -0.61 0.10 -13.61
N VAL A 250 -0.56 -0.45 -14.81
CA VAL A 250 -1.22 0.10 -16.00
C VAL A 250 -2.18 -0.92 -16.58
N LYS A 251 -3.46 -0.57 -16.67
CA LYS A 251 -4.45 -1.28 -17.49
C LYS A 251 -4.59 -0.57 -18.82
N ASN A 252 -4.36 -1.29 -19.91
CA ASN A 252 -4.52 -0.79 -21.25
C ASN A 252 -5.07 -1.90 -22.17
N PRO A 253 -6.33 -1.80 -22.63
CA PRO A 253 -6.95 -2.83 -23.47
C PRO A 253 -6.35 -2.88 -24.87
N GLU A 254 -5.60 -1.85 -25.28
CA GLU A 254 -4.89 -1.78 -26.56
C GLU A 254 -3.47 -2.33 -26.49
N ALA A 255 -3.01 -2.79 -25.31
CA ALA A 255 -1.67 -3.34 -25.17
C ALA A 255 -1.55 -4.69 -25.90
N THR A 256 -0.50 -4.82 -26.70
CA THR A 256 -0.17 -6.06 -27.44
C THR A 256 0.35 -7.15 -26.53
N GLU A 257 0.99 -6.77 -25.43
CA GLU A 257 1.48 -7.68 -24.39
C GLU A 257 0.82 -7.34 -23.05
N GLN A 258 0.56 -8.38 -22.25
CA GLN A 258 0.06 -8.25 -20.88
C GLN A 258 1.16 -8.64 -19.88
N GLY A 259 0.99 -8.24 -18.62
CA GLY A 259 1.82 -8.68 -17.51
C GLY A 259 3.30 -8.26 -17.58
N GLN A 260 3.60 -7.15 -18.25
CA GLN A 260 4.98 -6.72 -18.48
C GLN A 260 5.60 -6.10 -17.22
N ILE A 261 6.58 -6.76 -16.62
CA ILE A 261 7.21 -6.30 -15.38
C ILE A 261 8.52 -5.56 -15.67
N TYR A 262 8.59 -4.30 -15.23
CA TYR A 262 9.75 -3.44 -15.29
C TYR A 262 10.24 -3.14 -13.87
N PHE A 263 11.49 -3.44 -13.58
CA PHE A 263 12.07 -3.31 -12.25
C PHE A 263 13.38 -2.53 -12.25
N ALA A 264 13.51 -1.63 -11.29
CA ALA A 264 14.73 -0.93 -10.94
C ALA A 264 14.81 -0.78 -9.42
N THR A 265 16.02 -0.59 -8.90
CA THR A 265 16.25 -0.31 -7.48
C THR A 265 17.33 0.73 -7.30
N VAL A 266 17.23 1.51 -6.22
CA VAL A 266 18.31 2.40 -5.79
C VAL A 266 19.57 1.61 -5.44
N ASP A 267 20.73 2.25 -5.55
CA ASP A 267 22.00 1.60 -5.21
C ASP A 267 22.08 1.19 -3.74
N ASP A 268 22.96 0.24 -3.43
CA ASP A 268 23.27 -0.12 -2.05
C ASP A 268 23.90 1.06 -1.31
N TYR A 269 23.74 1.10 0.01
CA TYR A 269 24.42 2.03 0.91
C TYR A 269 24.08 3.52 0.71
N LEU A 270 22.94 3.85 0.08
CA LEU A 270 22.48 5.23 -0.08
C LEU A 270 21.75 5.78 1.15
N THR A 271 22.06 7.01 1.55
CA THR A 271 21.28 7.74 2.58
C THR A 271 19.89 8.11 2.04
N ARG A 272 19.01 8.57 2.93
CA ARG A 272 17.68 9.05 2.55
C ARG A 272 17.78 10.18 1.53
N GLU A 273 18.65 11.15 1.78
CA GLU A 273 18.83 12.33 0.94
C GLU A 273 19.38 11.95 -0.43
N GLN A 274 20.30 10.98 -0.49
CA GLN A 274 20.82 10.46 -1.77
C GLN A 274 19.73 9.74 -2.57
N LYS A 275 18.90 8.92 -1.93
CA LYS A 275 17.75 8.26 -2.59
C LYS A 275 16.76 9.29 -3.13
N LEU A 276 16.45 10.32 -2.35
CA LEU A 276 15.55 11.41 -2.77
C LEU A 276 16.16 12.25 -3.89
N GLN A 277 17.47 12.49 -3.87
CA GLN A 277 18.16 13.18 -4.96
C GLN A 277 18.10 12.36 -6.24
N GLN A 278 18.38 11.06 -6.18
CA GLN A 278 18.29 10.17 -7.33
C GLN A 278 16.88 10.16 -7.94
N LEU A 279 15.82 10.16 -7.11
CA LEU A 279 14.44 10.28 -7.59
C LEU A 279 14.19 11.62 -8.30
N ARG A 280 14.72 12.74 -7.78
CA ARG A 280 14.62 14.05 -8.43
C ARG A 280 15.34 14.08 -9.77
N ASP A 281 16.52 13.48 -9.84
CA ASP A 281 17.33 13.43 -11.06
C ASP A 281 16.62 12.60 -12.14
N ILE A 282 16.09 11.44 -11.77
CA ILE A 282 15.32 10.57 -12.67
C ILE A 282 14.05 11.26 -13.20
N GLY A 283 13.31 11.93 -12.31
CA GLY A 283 12.09 12.69 -12.60
C GLY A 283 10.86 11.83 -12.95
N SER A 284 11.01 10.78 -13.76
CA SER A 284 9.93 9.90 -14.22
C SER A 284 10.42 8.48 -14.49
N VAL A 285 9.55 7.47 -14.28
CA VAL A 285 9.82 6.08 -14.68
C VAL A 285 9.99 5.91 -16.19
N LEU A 286 9.54 6.88 -16.99
CA LEU A 286 9.73 6.88 -18.44
C LEU A 286 11.12 7.41 -18.84
N SER A 287 11.86 7.99 -17.91
CA SER A 287 13.23 8.46 -18.15
C SER A 287 14.16 7.28 -18.32
N SER A 288 15.08 7.36 -19.30
CA SER A 288 16.15 6.38 -19.46
C SER A 288 17.06 6.28 -18.22
N GLN A 289 17.09 7.34 -17.39
CA GLN A 289 17.83 7.35 -16.12
C GLN A 289 17.19 6.47 -15.05
N ALA A 290 15.90 6.11 -15.16
CA ALA A 290 15.26 5.18 -14.24
C ALA A 290 15.87 3.76 -14.32
N GLN A 291 16.56 3.43 -15.42
CA GLN A 291 17.23 2.14 -15.65
C GLN A 291 16.32 0.93 -15.37
N LEU A 292 15.03 1.06 -15.67
CA LEU A 292 14.06 -0.01 -15.54
C LEU A 292 14.41 -1.15 -16.51
N THR A 293 14.57 -2.35 -15.97
CA THR A 293 14.85 -3.55 -16.74
C THR A 293 13.64 -4.47 -16.75
N ARG A 294 13.37 -5.11 -17.88
CA ARG A 294 12.29 -6.11 -17.97
C ARG A 294 12.72 -7.35 -17.21
N ILE A 295 11.86 -7.83 -16.30
CA ILE A 295 12.03 -9.11 -15.61
C ILE A 295 10.84 -10.02 -15.92
N THR A 296 11.05 -11.32 -15.80
CA THR A 296 10.03 -12.34 -16.08
C THR A 296 9.68 -13.07 -14.79
N GLN A 297 8.40 -13.26 -14.53
CA GLN A 297 7.94 -14.13 -13.45
C GLN A 297 8.32 -15.58 -13.74
N ASP A 298 8.85 -16.31 -12.74
CA ASP A 298 9.15 -17.73 -12.86
C ASP A 298 7.93 -18.62 -12.61
N ALA A 299 8.09 -19.94 -12.74
CA ALA A 299 7.03 -20.93 -12.54
C ALA A 299 6.49 -20.98 -11.09
N HIS A 300 7.13 -20.29 -10.15
CA HIS A 300 6.72 -20.19 -8.77
C HIS A 300 6.21 -18.80 -8.37
N ASP A 301 5.92 -17.98 -9.37
CA ASP A 301 5.45 -16.61 -9.24
C ASP A 301 6.50 -15.65 -8.65
N ASP A 302 7.79 -16.00 -8.62
CA ASP A 302 8.87 -15.16 -8.11
C ASP A 302 9.39 -14.20 -9.18
N TRP A 303 9.54 -12.93 -8.80
CA TRP A 303 10.08 -11.87 -9.67
C TRP A 303 11.56 -11.61 -9.39
N LEU A 304 11.94 -11.69 -8.11
CA LEU A 304 13.29 -11.47 -7.63
C LEU A 304 13.79 -12.78 -6.99
N ASN A 305 15.11 -12.93 -6.89
CA ASN A 305 15.76 -14.05 -6.19
C ASN A 305 15.22 -15.44 -6.62
N GLN A 306 15.01 -15.62 -7.93
CA GLN A 306 14.39 -16.81 -8.49
C GLN A 306 15.13 -18.07 -8.09
N ARG A 307 14.33 -19.10 -7.81
CA ARG A 307 14.83 -20.40 -7.35
C ARG A 307 15.41 -21.18 -8.52
N ARG A 308 16.25 -22.16 -8.19
CA ARG A 308 16.65 -23.18 -9.16
C ARG A 308 15.67 -24.34 -9.12
N ASP A 309 15.19 -24.75 -10.29
CA ASP A 309 14.22 -25.84 -10.43
C ASP A 309 14.78 -27.19 -9.94
N ASP A 310 16.09 -27.39 -10.07
CA ASP A 310 16.76 -28.63 -9.70
C ASP A 310 16.84 -28.88 -8.18
N PHE A 311 16.55 -27.86 -7.36
CA PHE A 311 16.49 -28.02 -5.91
C PHE A 311 15.39 -28.98 -5.47
N SER A 312 14.30 -29.08 -6.25
CA SER A 312 13.19 -30.01 -5.98
C SER A 312 13.58 -31.49 -6.12
N ASN A 313 14.72 -31.81 -6.74
CA ASN A 313 15.21 -33.17 -6.90
C ASN A 313 15.90 -33.73 -5.65
N PHE A 314 16.23 -32.89 -4.67
CA PHE A 314 16.83 -33.34 -3.42
C PHE A 314 15.80 -34.01 -2.52
N ILE A 315 16.26 -34.96 -1.70
CA ILE A 315 15.43 -35.60 -0.68
C ILE A 315 14.93 -34.54 0.31
N THR A 316 13.64 -34.56 0.62
CA THR A 316 13.04 -33.59 1.54
C THR A 316 13.50 -33.86 2.97
N VAL A 317 13.65 -32.79 3.76
CA VAL A 317 14.00 -32.92 5.17
C VAL A 317 12.75 -33.27 6.01
N GLU A 318 11.57 -32.81 5.60
CA GLU A 318 10.31 -32.97 6.34
C GLU A 318 9.37 -34.02 5.72
N GLY A 319 9.04 -35.05 6.49
CA GLY A 319 8.06 -36.08 6.11
C GLY A 319 6.69 -35.92 6.76
N LYS A 320 6.42 -34.81 7.47
CA LYS A 320 5.17 -34.67 8.26
C LYS A 320 3.94 -34.41 7.38
N LYS A 321 4.11 -33.67 6.29
CA LYS A 321 3.01 -33.21 5.43
C LYS A 321 3.06 -33.77 4.02
N GLN A 322 3.97 -34.69 3.74
CA GLN A 322 4.22 -35.21 2.41
C GLN A 322 4.39 -36.73 2.45
N ASP A 323 3.77 -37.41 1.51
CA ASP A 323 4.01 -38.82 1.25
C ASP A 323 5.27 -38.94 0.39
N GLY A 324 6.30 -39.63 0.89
CA GLY A 324 7.56 -39.82 0.16
C GLY A 324 8.77 -40.08 1.03
N LEU A 325 9.93 -40.23 0.40
CA LEU A 325 11.21 -40.38 1.09
C LEU A 325 11.60 -39.04 1.71
N ALA A 326 11.70 -39.00 3.05
CA ALA A 326 12.16 -37.83 3.80
C ALA A 326 13.21 -38.24 4.83
N ILE A 327 14.10 -37.30 5.19
CA ILE A 327 15.15 -37.54 6.19
C ILE A 327 14.54 -37.72 7.60
N PHE A 328 13.57 -36.86 7.96
CA PHE A 328 12.89 -36.93 9.26
C PHE A 328 11.40 -37.14 9.09
N ALA A 329 10.85 -38.13 9.81
CA ALA A 329 9.42 -38.44 9.79
C ALA A 329 8.56 -37.33 10.41
N ASN A 330 9.09 -36.53 11.33
CA ASN A 330 8.35 -35.48 12.02
C ASN A 330 9.28 -34.33 12.44
N TYR A 331 8.70 -33.17 12.69
CA TYR A 331 9.41 -31.99 13.18
C TYR A 331 8.46 -31.08 13.98
N SER A 332 9.05 -30.14 14.72
CA SER A 332 8.33 -29.08 15.42
C SER A 332 9.01 -27.72 15.17
N ARG A 333 8.25 -26.64 15.33
CA ARG A 333 8.82 -25.29 15.42
C ARG A 333 9.34 -25.05 16.85
N GLY A 334 10.12 -24.00 17.03
CA GLY A 334 10.49 -23.51 18.37
C GLY A 334 9.25 -23.07 19.15
N ASN A 335 9.37 -23.05 20.48
CA ASN A 335 8.28 -22.64 21.37
C ASN A 335 7.97 -21.14 21.21
N GLU A 336 6.71 -20.82 20.92
CA GLU A 336 6.21 -19.45 20.71
C GLU A 336 5.23 -19.12 21.84
N THR A 337 5.66 -18.30 22.80
CA THR A 337 4.87 -18.07 24.02
C THR A 337 3.85 -16.93 23.88
N GLY A 338 4.12 -15.99 22.96
CA GLY A 338 3.38 -14.73 22.84
C GLY A 338 3.57 -13.76 24.01
N ARG A 339 4.38 -14.13 25.02
CA ARG A 339 4.57 -13.37 26.28
C ARG A 339 5.94 -13.64 26.90
N ASP A 340 7.00 -13.57 26.09
CA ASP A 340 8.36 -13.99 26.48
C ASP A 340 8.88 -13.30 27.75
N SER A 341 8.54 -12.02 27.97
CA SER A 341 8.90 -11.29 29.20
C SER A 341 8.36 -11.95 30.49
N TRP A 342 7.29 -12.73 30.38
CA TRP A 342 6.71 -13.49 31.48
C TRP A 342 7.24 -14.93 31.53
N MET A 343 7.36 -15.57 30.37
CA MET A 343 7.60 -17.02 30.24
C MET A 343 9.08 -17.41 30.06
N TYR A 344 9.97 -16.48 29.73
CA TYR A 344 11.41 -16.71 29.68
C TYR A 344 12.13 -15.84 30.70
N ASN A 345 12.95 -16.48 31.53
CA ASN A 345 13.83 -15.78 32.45
C ASN A 345 15.08 -16.64 32.71
N ALA A 346 16.24 -15.99 32.81
CA ALA A 346 17.47 -16.68 33.22
C ALA A 346 17.39 -17.20 34.67
N SER A 347 16.58 -16.55 35.52
CA SER A 347 16.31 -16.99 36.90
C SER A 347 15.02 -17.79 37.00
N LYS A 348 15.14 -19.04 37.46
CA LYS A 348 14.01 -19.93 37.73
C LYS A 348 13.02 -19.35 38.74
N ALA A 349 13.52 -18.69 39.79
CA ALA A 349 12.68 -18.09 40.83
C ALA A 349 11.87 -16.91 40.29
N ALA A 350 12.50 -16.06 39.45
CA ALA A 350 11.81 -14.94 38.81
C ALA A 350 10.74 -15.43 37.83
N LEU A 351 11.03 -16.48 37.04
CA LEU A 351 10.05 -17.11 36.17
C LEU A 351 8.83 -17.62 36.94
N ALA A 352 9.05 -18.38 38.03
CA ALA A 352 7.96 -18.89 38.85
C ALA A 352 7.09 -17.76 39.42
N ALA A 353 7.71 -16.71 39.95
CA ALA A 353 7.00 -15.55 40.48
C ALA A 353 6.21 -14.78 39.39
N ASN A 354 6.79 -14.60 38.20
CA ASN A 354 6.12 -13.99 37.06
C ASN A 354 4.86 -14.78 36.68
N MET A 355 4.99 -16.10 36.54
CA MET A 355 3.88 -16.96 36.15
C MET A 355 2.78 -17.03 37.21
N SER A 356 3.13 -17.11 38.49
CA SER A 356 2.14 -17.06 39.58
C SER A 356 1.33 -15.77 39.53
N ARG A 357 1.96 -14.60 39.35
CA ARG A 357 1.23 -13.32 39.24
C ARG A 357 0.30 -13.29 38.03
N CYS A 358 0.77 -13.77 36.87
CA CYS A 358 -0.05 -13.84 35.66
C CYS A 358 -1.28 -14.75 35.84
N ILE A 359 -1.11 -15.90 36.49
CA ILE A 359 -2.21 -16.86 36.74
C ILE A 359 -3.20 -16.31 37.77
N THR A 360 -2.71 -15.70 38.86
CA THR A 360 -3.58 -15.08 39.87
C THR A 360 -4.45 -13.99 39.23
N PHE A 361 -3.85 -13.06 38.49
CA PHE A 361 -4.59 -11.98 37.82
C PHE A 361 -5.59 -12.50 36.77
N TYR A 362 -5.28 -13.60 36.08
CA TYR A 362 -6.22 -14.19 35.12
C TYR A 362 -7.46 -14.82 35.78
N ASN A 363 -7.31 -15.31 37.01
CA ASN A 363 -8.39 -15.99 37.74
C ASN A 363 -9.26 -15.04 38.58
N GLU A 364 -8.79 -13.81 38.82
CA GLU A 364 -9.59 -12.70 39.35
C GLU A 364 -10.54 -12.17 38.27
#